data_AF-A0A9D7IT58-F1
#
_entry.id   AF-A0A9D7IT58-F1
#
_cell.length_a   1.000
_cell.length_b   1.000
_cell.length_c   1.000
_cell.angle_alpha   90.00
_cell.angle_beta   90.00
_cell.angle_gamma   90.00
#
_symmetry.space_group_name_H-M   'P 1'
#
loop_
_entity.id
_entity.type
_entity.pdbx_description
1 polymer ?
#
loop_
_entity_poly.entity_id
_entity_poly.type
_entity_poly.pdbx_seq_one_letter_code
_entity_poly.pdbx_strand_id
1 'polypeptide(L)'
;MLKASGASPDRIVLYGQSLGITAVVDLASRKRCGAVILESALSSSSSMASVVLPWLPRWFHRFARNRFDSAKKLSNVHSPVLITHGEPDNIIPAEEGRKLYAIANQPKKMIIVPGADHNVFGYGGDWYLNEITSFIKIALAK
;
A
#
# COMPACT_ATOMS: atom_id res chain seq x y z
N MET A 1 8.68 -7.64 13.88
CA MET A 1 8.19 -8.56 14.92
C MET A 1 6.71 -8.80 14.65
N LEU A 2 6.33 -10.01 14.25
CA LEU A 2 4.94 -10.50 14.10
C LEU A 2 4.78 -11.85 14.83
N LYS A 3 5.49 -12.00 15.96
CA LYS A 3 5.60 -13.26 16.73
C LYS A 3 4.80 -13.25 18.03
N ALA A 4 3.93 -12.26 18.28
CA ALA A 4 3.33 -12.07 19.60
C ALA A 4 1.97 -12.78 19.81
N SER A 5 1.25 -13.16 18.74
CA SER A 5 -0.13 -13.69 18.85
C SER A 5 -0.27 -15.19 18.56
N GLY A 6 0.81 -15.89 18.17
CA GLY A 6 0.73 -17.30 17.75
C GLY A 6 -0.01 -17.55 16.43
N ALA A 7 -0.48 -16.49 15.75
CA ALA A 7 -1.18 -16.59 14.48
C ALA A 7 -0.25 -17.09 13.36
N SER A 8 -0.74 -18.02 12.54
CA SER A 8 -0.04 -18.43 11.31
C SER A 8 0.22 -17.22 10.41
N PRO A 9 1.41 -17.08 9.79
CA PRO A 9 1.70 -15.99 8.86
C PRO A 9 0.66 -15.83 7.76
N ASP A 10 0.08 -16.93 7.27
CA ASP A 10 -0.95 -16.90 6.21
C ASP A 10 -2.30 -16.37 6.70
N ARG A 11 -2.46 -16.08 8.01
CA ARG A 11 -3.64 -15.40 8.60
C ARG A 11 -3.37 -13.94 8.97
N ILE A 12 -2.19 -13.42 8.67
CA ILE A 12 -1.81 -12.05 8.99
C ILE A 12 -2.02 -11.16 7.76
N VAL A 13 -2.78 -10.08 7.93
CA VAL A 13 -2.92 -9.02 6.93
C VAL A 13 -2.02 -7.85 7.34
N LEU A 14 -1.15 -7.43 6.43
CA LEU A 14 -0.36 -6.21 6.61
C LEU A 14 -1.10 -5.03 6.00
N TYR A 15 -1.31 -3.98 6.80
CA TYR A 15 -1.96 -2.75 6.37
C TYR A 15 -1.01 -1.57 6.52
N GLY A 16 -0.96 -0.71 5.51
CA GLY A 16 -0.23 0.56 5.55
C GLY A 16 -0.96 1.64 4.80
N GLN A 17 -0.91 2.86 5.31
CA GLN A 17 -1.46 4.06 4.69
C GLN A 17 -0.35 5.08 4.45
N SER A 18 -0.40 5.77 3.31
CA SER A 18 0.53 6.86 3.00
C SER A 18 1.99 6.40 3.18
N LEU A 19 2.82 7.08 3.98
CA LEU A 19 4.21 6.67 4.26
C LEU A 19 4.34 5.25 4.85
N GLY A 20 3.35 4.82 5.63
CA GLY A 20 3.35 3.51 6.29
C GLY A 20 3.44 2.33 5.32
N ILE A 21 3.05 2.51 4.05
CA ILE A 21 3.16 1.46 3.05
C ILE A 21 4.61 1.01 2.83
N THR A 22 5.58 1.91 3.02
CA THR A 22 6.98 1.63 2.72
C THR A 22 7.53 0.55 3.64
N ALA A 23 7.16 0.59 4.92
CA ALA A 23 7.48 -0.45 5.89
C ALA A 23 6.71 -1.75 5.61
N VAL A 24 5.44 -1.65 5.21
CA VAL A 24 4.60 -2.81 4.88
C VAL A 24 5.12 -3.57 3.68
N VAL A 25 5.42 -2.90 2.57
CA VAL A 25 5.98 -3.51 1.36
C VAL A 25 7.36 -4.09 1.63
N ASP A 26 8.21 -3.39 2.40
CA ASP A 26 9.53 -3.88 2.78
C ASP A 26 9.47 -5.12 3.69
N LEU A 27 8.46 -5.22 4.56
CA LEU A 27 8.22 -6.42 5.36
C LEU A 27 7.66 -7.57 4.50
N ALA A 28 6.63 -7.30 3.70
CA ALA A 28 5.94 -8.28 2.87
C ALA A 28 6.83 -8.86 1.76
N SER A 29 7.81 -8.10 1.27
CA SER A 29 8.81 -8.58 0.30
C SER A 29 9.82 -9.56 0.89
N ARG A 30 9.89 -9.69 2.22
CA ARG A 30 10.87 -10.53 2.94
C ARG A 30 10.24 -11.57 3.85
N LYS A 31 8.95 -11.44 4.14
CA LYS A 31 8.21 -12.30 5.07
C LYS A 31 6.84 -12.63 4.46
N ARG A 32 6.46 -13.90 4.57
CA ARG A 32 5.11 -14.35 4.19
C ARG A 32 4.06 -13.67 5.07
N CYS A 33 2.95 -13.30 4.43
CA CYS A 33 1.72 -12.85 5.07
C CYS A 33 0.52 -13.34 4.25
N GLY A 34 -0.66 -13.37 4.83
CA GLY A 34 -1.89 -13.77 4.16
C GLY A 34 -2.37 -12.76 3.12
N ALA A 35 -2.20 -11.46 3.39
CA ALA A 35 -2.52 -10.40 2.44
C ALA A 35 -1.80 -9.09 2.78
N VAL A 36 -1.76 -8.18 1.81
CA VAL A 36 -1.26 -6.81 1.95
C VAL A 36 -2.33 -5.83 1.49
N ILE A 37 -2.58 -4.79 2.28
CA ILE A 37 -3.48 -3.69 1.95
C ILE A 37 -2.68 -2.38 2.02
N LEU A 38 -2.65 -1.65 0.90
CA LEU A 38 -1.94 -0.38 0.76
C LEU A 38 -2.96 0.72 0.47
N GLU A 39 -3.12 1.67 1.38
CA GLU A 39 -4.04 2.80 1.23
C GLU A 39 -3.29 4.09 0.90
N SER A 40 -3.83 4.87 -0.04
CA SER A 40 -3.29 6.15 -0.52
C SER A 40 -1.80 6.03 -0.83
N ALA A 41 -1.49 5.08 -1.72
CA ALA A 41 -0.18 4.49 -1.81
C ALA A 41 0.81 5.32 -2.67
N LEU A 42 2.02 5.55 -2.16
CA LEU A 42 3.13 6.19 -2.90
C LEU A 42 3.99 5.18 -3.69
N SER A 43 4.21 5.43 -4.98
CA SER A 43 5.02 4.49 -5.78
C SER A 43 6.52 4.58 -5.48
N SER A 44 7.02 5.76 -5.08
CA SER A 44 8.46 5.98 -4.91
C SER A 44 8.84 7.09 -3.93
N SER A 45 10.09 7.02 -3.45
CA SER A 45 10.79 8.10 -2.75
C SER A 45 10.83 9.43 -3.52
N SER A 46 10.89 9.40 -4.86
CA SER A 46 10.82 10.57 -5.72
C SER A 46 9.42 11.18 -5.77
N SER A 47 8.38 10.37 -5.64
CA SER A 47 7.01 10.89 -5.49
C SER A 47 6.86 11.56 -4.13
N MET A 48 7.38 10.93 -3.07
CA MET A 48 7.40 11.51 -1.72
C MET A 48 8.18 12.84 -1.65
N ALA A 49 9.29 12.92 -2.39
CA ALA A 49 10.11 14.13 -2.55
C ALA A 49 9.33 15.32 -3.10
N SER A 50 8.63 15.10 -4.22
CA SER A 50 7.93 16.15 -4.94
C SER A 50 6.62 16.55 -4.27
N VAL A 51 6.05 15.65 -3.47
CA VAL A 51 4.70 15.79 -2.93
C VAL A 51 4.67 16.13 -1.45
N VAL A 52 5.44 15.40 -0.63
CA VAL A 52 5.33 15.45 0.84
C VAL A 52 6.42 16.32 1.47
N LEU A 53 7.60 16.39 0.85
CA LEU A 53 8.76 17.11 1.39
C LEU A 53 9.46 17.99 0.34
N PRO A 54 8.76 18.89 -0.37
CA PRO A 54 9.34 19.69 -1.44
C PRO A 54 10.44 20.66 -0.97
N TRP A 55 10.49 20.96 0.34
CA TRP A 55 11.52 21.82 0.96
C TRP A 55 12.80 21.08 1.35
N LEU A 56 12.87 19.75 1.21
CA LEU A 56 14.09 19.01 1.57
C LEU A 56 15.17 19.10 0.49
N PRO A 57 16.46 19.17 0.87
CA PRO A 57 17.54 19.28 -0.10
C PRO A 57 17.66 18.07 -1.03
N ARG A 58 18.08 18.31 -2.28
CA ARG A 58 18.30 17.29 -3.33
C ARG A 58 19.08 16.05 -2.85
N TRP A 59 20.02 16.22 -1.92
CA TRP A 59 20.83 15.13 -1.36
C TRP A 59 20.07 14.20 -0.41
N PHE A 60 19.01 14.68 0.27
CA PHE A 60 18.17 13.86 1.15
C PHE A 60 17.37 12.82 0.35
N HIS A 61 16.96 13.16 -0.88
CA HIS A 61 16.31 12.22 -1.79
C HIS A 61 17.23 11.06 -2.20
N ARG A 62 18.55 11.28 -2.22
CA ARG A 62 19.52 10.20 -2.51
C ARG A 62 19.60 9.19 -1.36
N PHE A 63 19.42 9.63 -0.11
CA PHE A 63 19.27 8.75 1.05
C PHE A 63 17.91 8.03 1.08
N ALA A 64 16.84 8.73 0.70
CA ALA A 64 15.48 8.19 0.64
C ALA A 64 15.31 7.13 -0.47
N ARG A 65 16.10 7.22 -1.54
CA ARG A 65 15.99 6.39 -2.76
C ARG A 65 16.01 4.89 -2.53
N ASN A 66 16.83 4.37 -1.61
CA ASN A 66 16.89 2.93 -1.36
C ASN A 66 15.89 2.44 -0.30
N ARG A 67 15.43 3.34 0.58
CA ARG A 67 14.56 2.97 1.71
C ARG A 67 13.08 2.97 1.32
N PHE A 68 12.66 3.93 0.49
CA PHE A 68 11.25 4.15 0.12
C PHE A 68 10.95 3.81 -1.35
N ASP A 69 11.73 2.93 -1.98
CA ASP A 69 11.42 2.40 -3.32
C ASP A 69 10.43 1.24 -3.22
N SER A 70 9.17 1.59 -2.89
CA SER A 70 8.08 0.62 -2.79
C SER A 70 7.90 -0.14 -4.10
N ALA A 71 8.00 0.54 -5.25
CA ALA A 71 7.93 -0.07 -6.58
C ALA A 71 8.92 -1.24 -6.76
N LYS A 72 10.21 -1.05 -6.46
CA LYS A 72 11.20 -2.14 -6.60
C LYS A 72 10.97 -3.32 -5.66
N LYS A 73 10.41 -3.07 -4.48
CA LYS A 73 10.19 -4.12 -3.47
C LYS A 73 8.87 -4.85 -3.70
N LEU A 74 7.87 -4.17 -4.27
CA LEU A 74 6.53 -4.71 -4.47
C LEU A 74 6.51 -5.91 -5.43
N SER A 75 7.41 -5.96 -6.41
CA SER A 75 7.55 -7.12 -7.30
C SER A 75 7.97 -8.41 -6.58
N ASN A 76 8.52 -8.30 -5.37
CA ASN A 76 8.90 -9.45 -4.53
C ASN A 76 7.80 -9.81 -3.51
N VAL A 77 6.66 -9.12 -3.52
CA VAL A 77 5.50 -9.46 -2.69
C VAL A 77 4.66 -10.48 -3.46
N HIS A 78 4.54 -11.68 -2.91
CA HIS A 78 3.76 -12.78 -3.51
C HIS A 78 2.42 -13.06 -2.80
N SER A 79 2.16 -12.36 -1.70
CA SER A 79 0.85 -12.37 -1.05
C SER A 79 -0.17 -11.58 -1.89
N PRO A 80 -1.47 -11.90 -1.80
CA PRO A 80 -2.54 -11.07 -2.37
C PRO A 80 -2.39 -9.60 -1.97
N VAL A 81 -2.50 -8.68 -2.93
CA VAL A 81 -2.36 -7.23 -2.70
C VAL A 81 -3.64 -6.48 -3.05
N LEU A 82 -4.13 -5.68 -2.11
CA LEU A 82 -5.17 -4.68 -2.33
C LEU A 82 -4.54 -3.29 -2.27
N ILE A 83 -4.81 -2.47 -3.27
CA ILE A 83 -4.43 -1.06 -3.30
C ILE A 83 -5.70 -0.22 -3.30
N THR A 84 -5.83 0.68 -2.33
CA THR A 84 -6.98 1.59 -2.20
C THR A 84 -6.51 3.03 -2.32
N HIS A 85 -7.28 3.88 -2.98
CA HIS A 85 -6.92 5.28 -3.18
C HIS A 85 -8.17 6.16 -3.35
N GLY A 86 -8.11 7.39 -2.87
CA GLY A 86 -9.11 8.41 -3.18
C GLY A 86 -8.94 8.93 -4.61
N GLU A 87 -10.04 9.15 -5.33
CA GLU A 87 -9.97 9.66 -6.70
C GLU A 87 -9.38 11.08 -6.78
N PRO A 88 -9.92 12.09 -6.05
CA PRO A 88 -9.34 13.42 -5.94
C PRO A 88 -8.27 13.54 -4.83
N ASP A 89 -7.43 12.53 -4.59
CA ASP A 89 -6.35 12.66 -3.60
C ASP A 89 -5.31 13.72 -4.05
N ASN A 90 -5.40 14.89 -3.41
CA ASN A 90 -4.55 16.04 -3.67
C ASN A 90 -3.21 15.98 -2.92
N ILE A 91 -3.06 15.03 -1.99
CA ILE A 91 -1.77 14.76 -1.35
C ILE A 91 -1.04 13.80 -2.26
N ILE A 92 -1.47 12.54 -2.37
CA ILE A 92 -0.80 11.56 -3.24
C ILE A 92 -1.72 11.27 -4.43
N PRO A 93 -1.39 11.67 -5.66
CA PRO A 93 -2.28 11.42 -6.79
C PRO A 93 -2.56 9.93 -6.97
N ALA A 94 -3.81 9.57 -7.27
CA ALA A 94 -4.24 8.17 -7.48
C ALA A 94 -3.43 7.41 -8.55
N GLU A 95 -2.76 8.14 -9.44
CA GLU A 95 -1.83 7.59 -10.43
C GLU A 95 -0.65 6.86 -9.80
N GLU A 96 -0.22 7.26 -8.61
CA GLU A 96 0.82 6.56 -7.84
C GLU A 96 0.34 5.17 -7.42
N GLY A 97 -0.92 5.05 -6.98
CA GLY A 97 -1.56 3.78 -6.72
C GLY A 97 -1.66 2.91 -7.97
N ARG A 98 -1.99 3.50 -9.13
CA ARG A 98 -2.09 2.77 -10.42
C ARG A 98 -0.74 2.21 -10.86
N LYS A 99 0.35 2.97 -10.69
CA LYS A 99 1.71 2.50 -10.96
C LYS A 99 2.08 1.29 -10.09
N LEU A 100 1.78 1.35 -8.79
CA LEU A 100 2.01 0.21 -7.89
C LEU A 100 1.16 -1.00 -8.28
N TYR A 101 -0.11 -0.78 -8.65
CA TYR A 101 -0.99 -1.85 -9.12
C TYR A 101 -0.44 -2.53 -10.36
N ALA A 102 0.11 -1.79 -11.32
CA ALA A 102 0.74 -2.36 -12.51
C ALA A 102 1.91 -3.31 -12.15
N ILE A 103 2.71 -2.95 -11.15
CA ILE A 103 3.90 -3.69 -10.70
C ILE A 103 3.57 -4.90 -9.82
N ALA A 104 2.50 -4.84 -9.02
CA ALA A 104 2.15 -5.90 -8.08
C ALA A 104 1.92 -7.25 -8.79
N ASN A 105 2.29 -8.35 -8.12
CA ASN A 105 2.00 -9.71 -8.58
C ASN A 105 0.51 -10.04 -8.43
N GLN A 106 0.03 -11.02 -9.20
CA GLN A 106 -1.29 -11.61 -8.97
C GLN A 106 -1.27 -12.54 -7.74
N PRO A 107 -2.38 -12.68 -6.99
CA PRO A 107 -3.64 -11.95 -7.17
C PRO A 107 -3.59 -10.52 -6.63
N LYS A 108 -4.11 -9.57 -7.39
CA LYS A 108 -4.17 -8.15 -7.00
C LYS A 108 -5.51 -7.50 -7.28
N LYS A 109 -5.89 -6.54 -6.44
CA LYS A 109 -7.10 -5.72 -6.58
C LYS A 109 -6.77 -4.24 -6.38
N MET A 110 -7.48 -3.38 -7.10
CA MET A 110 -7.42 -1.95 -6.92
C MET A 110 -8.82 -1.41 -6.68
N ILE A 111 -8.94 -0.47 -5.73
CA ILE A 111 -10.18 0.26 -5.45
C ILE A 111 -9.84 1.74 -5.50
N ILE A 112 -10.47 2.46 -6.43
CA ILE A 112 -10.52 3.91 -6.41
C ILE A 112 -11.85 4.30 -5.81
N VAL A 113 -11.83 5.10 -4.73
CA VAL A 113 -13.04 5.56 -4.06
C VAL A 113 -13.41 6.93 -4.60
N PRO A 114 -14.54 7.04 -5.34
CA PRO A 114 -14.97 8.31 -5.91
C PRO A 114 -15.22 9.36 -4.82
N GLY A 115 -14.76 10.59 -5.07
CA GLY A 115 -14.93 11.71 -4.14
C GLY A 115 -14.12 11.62 -2.84
N ALA A 116 -13.40 10.53 -2.57
CA ALA A 116 -12.54 10.41 -1.41
C ALA A 116 -11.21 11.13 -1.61
N ASP A 117 -10.76 11.85 -0.58
CA ASP A 117 -9.41 12.43 -0.56
C ASP A 117 -8.36 11.39 -0.09
N HIS A 118 -7.26 11.88 0.49
CA HIS A 118 -6.19 11.06 1.05
C HIS A 118 -6.65 10.06 2.14
N ASN A 119 -7.78 10.30 2.80
CA ASN A 119 -8.32 9.49 3.90
C ASN A 119 -9.51 8.64 3.46
N VAL A 120 -9.23 7.63 2.64
CA VAL A 120 -10.24 6.80 1.95
C VAL A 120 -11.31 6.22 2.88
N PHE A 121 -10.92 5.72 4.06
CA PHE A 121 -11.86 5.16 5.04
C PHE A 121 -12.97 6.14 5.46
N GLY A 122 -12.69 7.43 5.53
CA GLY A 122 -13.67 8.44 5.94
C GLY A 122 -14.79 8.66 4.93
N TYR A 123 -14.62 8.22 3.68
CA TYR A 123 -15.53 8.48 2.56
C TYR A 123 -16.21 7.21 2.03
N GLY A 124 -15.53 6.07 2.08
CA GLY A 124 -15.96 4.86 1.37
C GLY A 124 -17.22 4.16 1.92
N GLY A 125 -17.61 4.44 3.17
CA GLY A 125 -18.79 3.87 3.82
C GLY A 125 -18.84 2.33 3.80
N ASP A 126 -20.06 1.78 3.89
CA ASP A 126 -20.27 0.33 3.97
C ASP A 126 -19.79 -0.43 2.74
N TRP A 127 -19.93 0.16 1.55
CA TRP A 127 -19.47 -0.47 0.31
C TRP A 127 -17.96 -0.72 0.35
N TYR A 128 -17.15 0.28 0.72
CA TYR A 128 -15.71 0.13 0.82
C TYR A 128 -15.29 -0.91 1.86
N LEU A 129 -15.95 -0.91 3.02
CA LEU A 129 -15.73 -1.91 4.06
C LEU A 129 -16.08 -3.33 3.59
N ASN A 130 -17.16 -3.49 2.83
CA ASN A 130 -17.54 -4.76 2.22
C ASN A 130 -16.51 -5.24 1.20
N GLU A 131 -15.99 -4.35 0.36
CA GLU A 131 -14.96 -4.67 -0.62
C GLU A 131 -13.65 -5.12 0.03
N ILE A 132 -13.21 -4.42 1.10
CA ILE A 132 -12.03 -4.82 1.89
C ILE A 132 -12.27 -6.16 2.56
N THR A 133 -13.42 -6.33 3.22
CA THR A 133 -13.76 -7.56 3.94
C THR A 133 -13.82 -8.76 2.99
N SER A 134 -14.42 -8.58 1.81
CA SER A 134 -14.48 -9.58 0.75
C SER A 134 -13.07 -9.96 0.29
N PHE A 135 -12.21 -8.97 0.02
CA PHE A 135 -10.81 -9.22 -0.34
C PHE A 135 -10.07 -10.02 0.74
N ILE A 136 -10.19 -9.63 2.01
CA ILE A 136 -9.54 -10.35 3.12
C ILE A 136 -10.04 -11.79 3.20
N LYS A 137 -11.36 -12.03 3.13
CA LYS A 137 -11.93 -13.38 3.17
C LYS A 137 -11.38 -14.26 2.04
N ILE A 138 -11.33 -13.75 0.82
CA ILE A 138 -10.81 -14.48 -0.35
C ILE A 138 -9.30 -14.74 -0.20
N ALA A 139 -8.54 -13.74 0.25
CA ALA A 139 -7.10 -13.84 0.39
C ALA A 139 -6.69 -14.88 1.46
N LEU A 140 -7.42 -14.95 2.56
CA LEU A 140 -7.12 -15.82 3.70
C LEU A 140 -7.79 -17.21 3.64
N ALA A 141 -8.63 -17.48 2.64
CA ALA A 141 -9.30 -18.77 2.47
C ALA A 141 -8.39 -19.88 1.90
N LYS A 142 -7.08 -19.62 1.76
CA LYS A 142 -6.08 -20.54 1.20
C LYS A 142 -5.33 -21.31 2.28
#